data_AF-Q8ZZQ9-F1
#
_entry.id   AF-Q8ZZQ9-F1
#
_cell.length_a   1.000
_cell.length_b   1.000
_cell.length_c   1.000
_cell.angle_alpha   90.00
_cell.angle_beta   90.00
_cell.angle_gamma   90.00
#
_symmetry.space_group_name_H-M   'P 1'
#
loop_
_entity.id
_entity.type
_entity.pdbx_description
1 polymer ?
#
loop_
_entity_poly.entity_id
_entity_poly.type
_entity_poly.pdbx_seq_one_letter_code
_entity_poly.pdbx_strand_id
1 'polypeptide(L)'
;MTDCEFVTRQFPSEVSLEAARVYAILTCDAPVGSYLVIDAGGRRYLARVSAVKIADIYAVANTPVLTPEQERAVSLRLGPTMAELELISECTSSDCAPPGTPVPIHSPLRRPRDGEVVEMLGLPSQGVLLGRLALPTGEELAGERVYLPLDALRHHVLIVGTTGSGKTVLVKEIAYQLSGGRAVALDAVGHFYHLAYNGVEVRVILPVTRRLARRGLRAIAKRAASRAIWKGRGRYRARAYGRGEVLTRIELEVEAQHGRGRFQIYPWALESKDILYDLPRAIPILSQQARIFYKRVLEEAKRHSGASGVDDLFKFLTSPAEDQRGRPAVMYEKIGSSLGLHSSTMENIVRALLALVETGLVDVAAAGKGRPFRVREPPYRKALGGYAVVDISSLNTHQQRLVVYRVLDAVFKTARPITAVLIDEAHLFFPQTRNEDEQAFIEAHLTRLTRLGRAKGIAVVFATHMPDDLNDVVIQLANTKIVLRSDQKVLEKLGVPAAERRFLTKADRGLAYVQSYAYRHPVYVKVSKNAAHLG
;
A
#
# COMPACT_ATOMS: atom_id res chain seq x y z
N MET A 1 -10.72 -12.54 42.17
CA MET A 1 -9.72 -13.58 41.84
C MET A 1 -8.48 -12.86 41.33
N THR A 2 -7.45 -12.85 42.15
CA THR A 2 -6.11 -12.33 41.86
C THR A 2 -5.33 -13.42 41.12
N ASP A 3 -5.52 -13.51 39.81
CA ASP A 3 -4.97 -14.64 39.04
C ASP A 3 -3.48 -14.49 38.71
N CYS A 4 -2.83 -13.37 39.07
CA CYS A 4 -1.44 -13.07 38.73
C CYS A 4 -0.64 -12.34 39.84
N GLU A 5 -0.98 -12.51 41.12
CA GLU A 5 -0.40 -11.82 42.32
C GLU A 5 -0.67 -10.31 42.40
N PHE A 6 0.38 -9.48 42.57
CA PHE A 6 0.29 -8.09 42.99
C PHE A 6 1.57 -7.26 42.72
N VAL A 7 1.41 -5.94 42.77
CA VAL A 7 2.51 -4.95 42.68
C VAL A 7 3.46 -5.06 43.87
N THR A 8 4.74 -5.32 43.62
CA THR A 8 5.73 -5.52 44.69
C THR A 8 6.21 -4.21 45.29
N ARG A 9 6.56 -4.25 46.58
CA ARG A 9 7.22 -3.16 47.29
C ARG A 9 8.74 -3.09 47.06
N GLN A 10 9.32 -4.10 46.41
CA GLN A 10 10.78 -4.21 46.24
C GLN A 10 11.38 -3.08 45.39
N PHE A 11 10.57 -2.50 44.50
CA PHE A 11 10.93 -1.37 43.67
C PHE A 11 9.80 -0.34 43.69
N PRO A 12 10.09 0.97 43.57
CA PRO A 12 9.05 1.98 43.52
C PRO A 12 8.20 1.83 42.25
N SER A 13 6.90 2.11 42.37
CA SER A 13 6.08 2.44 41.19
C SER A 13 6.39 3.87 40.78
N GLU A 14 6.68 4.08 39.50
CA GLU A 14 7.06 5.37 38.96
C GLU A 14 6.14 5.74 37.79
N VAL A 15 5.59 6.95 37.85
CA VAL A 15 5.03 7.63 36.68
C VAL A 15 5.68 9.01 36.62
N SER A 16 6.42 9.25 35.55
CA SER A 16 7.13 10.47 35.23
C SER A 16 6.86 10.86 33.79
N LEU A 17 7.39 12.01 33.36
CA LEU A 17 7.29 12.44 31.96
C LEU A 17 8.04 11.50 31.00
N GLU A 18 8.97 10.69 31.51
CA GLU A 18 9.83 9.80 30.71
C GLU A 18 9.45 8.32 30.84
N ALA A 19 8.86 7.91 31.97
CA ALA A 19 8.58 6.50 32.25
C ALA A 19 7.30 6.31 33.06
N ALA A 20 6.52 5.29 32.72
CA ALA A 20 5.41 4.80 33.53
C ALA A 20 5.60 3.30 33.76
N ARG A 21 6.19 2.95 34.91
CA ARG A 21 6.63 1.58 35.21
C ARG A 21 6.23 1.14 36.60
N VAL A 22 5.97 -0.16 36.70
CA VAL A 22 5.70 -0.82 37.97
C VAL A 22 6.30 -2.21 37.96
N TYR A 23 6.66 -2.69 39.14
CA TYR A 23 7.19 -4.03 39.32
C TYR A 23 6.15 -4.90 40.00
N ALA A 24 6.04 -6.15 39.57
CA ALA A 24 5.12 -7.12 40.15
C ALA A 24 5.85 -8.43 40.44
N ILE A 25 5.36 -9.15 41.44
CA ILE A 25 5.60 -10.58 41.54
C ILE A 25 4.52 -11.24 40.68
N LEU A 26 4.86 -12.31 39.95
CA LEU A 26 3.92 -13.06 39.13
C LEU A 26 3.88 -14.53 39.56
N THR A 27 2.67 -15.09 39.67
CA THR A 27 2.45 -16.55 39.72
C THR A 27 1.85 -17.12 38.44
N CYS A 28 1.33 -16.26 37.56
CA CYS A 28 0.81 -16.66 36.26
C CYS A 28 1.89 -16.61 35.19
N ASP A 29 1.74 -17.44 34.16
CA ASP A 29 2.56 -17.32 32.96
C ASP A 29 2.13 -16.08 32.16
N ALA A 30 3.05 -15.15 31.97
CA ALA A 30 2.85 -13.89 31.25
C ALA A 30 4.16 -13.49 30.56
N PRO A 31 4.43 -14.00 29.34
CA PRO A 31 5.66 -13.69 28.63
C PRO A 31 5.74 -12.20 28.26
N VAL A 32 6.95 -11.76 27.87
CA VAL A 32 7.18 -10.38 27.43
C VAL A 32 6.23 -9.98 26.31
N GLY A 33 5.61 -8.82 26.47
CA GLY A 33 4.59 -8.26 25.58
C GLY A 33 3.16 -8.54 26.01
N SER A 34 2.94 -9.49 26.93
CA SER A 34 1.61 -9.81 27.47
C SER A 34 0.97 -8.60 28.15
N TYR A 35 -0.35 -8.50 28.05
CA TYR A 35 -1.13 -7.49 28.76
C TYR A 35 -1.65 -8.06 30.08
N LEU A 36 -1.57 -7.25 31.14
CA LEU A 36 -2.10 -7.52 32.47
C LEU A 36 -2.94 -6.33 32.92
N VAL A 37 -3.92 -6.58 33.78
CA VAL A 37 -4.73 -5.51 34.39
C VAL A 37 -4.40 -5.42 35.86
N ILE A 38 -4.18 -4.20 36.33
CA ILE A 38 -3.97 -3.88 37.74
C ILE A 38 -5.19 -3.13 38.26
N ASP A 39 -5.88 -3.70 39.24
CA ASP A 39 -7.05 -3.08 39.85
C ASP A 39 -6.62 -2.34 41.13
N ALA A 40 -6.79 -1.01 41.18
CA ALA A 40 -6.33 -0.19 42.29
C ALA A 40 -7.37 0.86 42.69
N GLY A 41 -8.19 0.54 43.71
CA GLY A 41 -9.02 1.53 44.42
C GLY A 41 -9.99 2.32 43.52
N GLY A 42 -10.64 1.66 42.56
CA GLY A 42 -11.57 2.30 41.62
C GLY A 42 -10.94 2.72 40.27
N ARG A 43 -9.63 2.52 40.12
CA ARG A 43 -8.90 2.65 38.85
C ARG A 43 -8.47 1.29 38.33
N ARG A 44 -8.37 1.17 37.01
CA ARG A 44 -7.78 0.02 36.32
C ARG A 44 -6.60 0.50 35.49
N TYR A 45 -5.47 -0.19 35.57
CA TYR A 45 -4.32 0.08 34.72
C TYR A 45 -4.11 -1.07 33.77
N LEU A 46 -3.97 -0.77 32.48
CA LEU A 46 -3.49 -1.73 31.50
C LEU A 46 -1.97 -1.65 31.50
N ALA A 47 -1.32 -2.75 31.81
CA ALA A 47 0.13 -2.85 31.84
C ALA A 47 0.60 -3.89 30.83
N ARG A 48 1.75 -3.64 30.20
CA ARG A 48 2.43 -4.55 29.28
C ARG A 48 3.70 -5.08 29.94
N VAL A 49 3.89 -6.39 29.95
CA VAL A 49 5.10 -7.02 30.49
C VAL A 49 6.31 -6.62 29.62
N SER A 50 7.23 -5.83 30.16
CA SER A 50 8.43 -5.38 29.43
C SER A 50 9.62 -6.30 29.67
N ALA A 51 9.71 -6.90 30.87
CA ALA A 51 10.71 -7.89 31.24
C ALA A 51 10.15 -8.87 32.27
N VAL A 52 10.61 -10.12 32.21
CA VAL A 52 10.38 -11.15 33.24
C VAL A 52 11.75 -11.64 33.72
N LYS A 53 11.95 -11.70 35.03
CA LYS A 53 13.20 -12.07 35.68
C LYS A 53 12.94 -13.15 36.72
N ILE A 54 13.76 -14.18 36.69
CA ILE A 54 13.86 -15.19 37.74
C ILE A 54 15.32 -15.18 38.16
N ALA A 55 15.57 -15.04 39.46
CA ALA A 55 16.91 -15.01 40.01
C ALA A 55 16.99 -15.89 41.26
N ASP A 56 18.11 -16.57 41.41
CA ASP A 56 18.47 -17.23 42.66
C ASP A 56 18.81 -16.20 43.74
N ILE A 57 18.50 -16.49 45.00
CA ILE A 57 18.75 -15.57 46.12
C ILE A 57 20.25 -15.19 46.26
N TYR A 58 21.16 -16.11 45.94
CA TYR A 58 22.60 -15.86 45.95
C TYR A 58 23.04 -14.97 44.78
N ALA A 59 22.37 -15.10 43.63
CA ALA A 59 22.58 -14.22 42.48
C ALA A 59 22.09 -12.79 42.79
N VAL A 60 20.94 -12.64 43.46
CA VAL A 60 20.44 -11.32 43.93
C VAL A 60 21.41 -10.69 44.94
N ALA A 61 22.00 -11.51 45.82
CA ALA A 61 23.00 -11.05 46.79
C ALA A 61 24.39 -10.79 46.18
N ASN A 62 24.58 -10.98 44.86
CA ASN A 62 25.88 -10.91 44.18
C ASN A 62 26.98 -11.74 44.87
N THR A 63 26.62 -12.93 45.38
CA THR A 63 27.56 -13.80 46.08
C THR A 63 28.53 -14.44 45.07
N PRO A 64 29.86 -14.25 45.19
CA PRO A 64 30.81 -14.79 44.24
C PRO A 64 30.94 -16.31 44.38
N VAL A 65 31.10 -16.96 43.24
CA VAL A 65 31.32 -18.41 43.12
C VAL A 65 32.79 -18.63 42.84
N LEU A 66 33.48 -19.38 43.70
CA LEU A 66 34.93 -19.53 43.61
C LEU A 66 35.35 -20.74 42.78
N THR A 67 34.51 -21.79 42.70
CA THR A 67 34.79 -22.99 41.89
C THR A 67 33.52 -23.59 41.23
N PRO A 68 33.65 -24.32 40.10
CA PRO A 68 32.53 -25.06 39.50
C PRO A 68 31.94 -26.16 40.38
N GLU A 69 32.71 -26.70 41.32
CA GLU A 69 32.23 -27.69 42.31
C GLU A 69 31.35 -27.01 43.36
N GLN A 70 31.75 -25.82 43.82
CA GLN A 70 30.96 -25.00 44.75
C GLN A 70 29.63 -24.61 44.11
N GLU A 71 29.63 -24.17 42.85
CA GLU A 71 28.40 -23.83 42.11
C GLU A 71 27.41 -24.99 42.08
N ARG A 72 27.91 -26.19 41.80
CA ARG A 72 27.07 -27.40 41.71
C ARG A 72 26.60 -27.92 43.06
N ALA A 73 27.32 -27.59 44.14
CA ALA A 73 26.96 -27.98 45.50
C ALA A 73 25.89 -27.08 46.13
N VAL A 74 25.74 -25.84 45.66
CA VAL A 74 24.71 -24.92 46.15
C VAL A 74 23.36 -25.30 45.56
N SER A 75 22.38 -25.53 46.43
CA SER A 75 21.01 -25.79 46.00
C SER A 75 20.37 -24.51 45.45
N LEU A 76 19.78 -24.59 44.26
CA LEU A 76 19.02 -23.49 43.66
C LEU A 76 17.86 -23.06 44.58
N ARG A 77 17.92 -21.83 45.06
CA ARG A 77 16.86 -21.12 45.80
C ARG A 77 16.35 -19.99 44.92
N LEU A 78 15.54 -20.36 43.94
CA LEU A 78 14.89 -19.41 43.05
C LEU A 78 13.93 -18.52 43.85
N GLY A 79 14.10 -17.21 43.73
CA GLY A 79 13.13 -16.23 44.18
C GLY A 79 11.86 -16.25 43.33
N PRO A 80 10.83 -15.49 43.73
CA PRO A 80 9.61 -15.38 42.95
C PRO A 80 9.91 -14.78 41.57
N THR A 81 9.12 -15.18 40.57
CA THR A 81 9.17 -14.56 39.24
C THR A 81 8.79 -13.09 39.37
N MET A 82 9.70 -12.21 38.97
CA MET A 82 9.49 -10.77 38.95
C MET A 82 9.22 -10.30 37.53
N ALA A 83 8.27 -9.38 37.38
CA ALA A 83 8.04 -8.69 36.12
C ALA A 83 8.21 -7.19 36.28
N GLU A 84 8.83 -6.59 35.26
CA GLU A 84 8.75 -5.16 35.00
C GLU A 84 7.59 -4.94 34.03
N LEU A 85 6.69 -4.03 34.38
CA LEU A 85 5.49 -3.72 33.63
C LEU A 85 5.52 -2.26 33.19
N GLU A 86 5.32 -2.03 31.91
CA GLU A 86 5.08 -0.72 31.32
C GLU A 86 3.60 -0.39 31.41
N LEU A 87 3.23 0.70 32.05
CA LEU A 87 1.83 1.15 32.11
C LEU A 87 1.47 1.77 30.75
N ILE A 88 0.41 1.25 30.14
CA ILE A 88 -0.06 1.69 28.82
C ILE A 88 -1.22 2.67 28.97
N SER A 89 -2.19 2.34 29.82
CA SER A 89 -3.33 3.21 30.09
C SER A 89 -3.80 3.12 31.54
N GLU A 90 -4.42 4.19 32.00
CA GLU A 90 -5.12 4.32 33.27
C GLU A 90 -6.58 4.63 32.97
N CYS A 91 -7.49 3.84 33.54
CA CYS A 91 -8.92 3.95 33.30
C CYS A 91 -9.68 4.19 34.60
N THR A 92 -10.56 5.17 34.57
CA THR A 92 -11.60 5.41 35.58
C THR A 92 -12.94 5.03 34.96
N SER A 93 -13.59 3.97 35.46
CA SER A 93 -14.74 3.35 34.79
C SER A 93 -14.41 2.96 33.33
N SER A 94 -15.06 3.58 32.33
CA SER A 94 -14.83 3.37 30.90
C SER A 94 -13.97 4.46 30.24
N ASP A 95 -13.59 5.51 30.96
CA ASP A 95 -12.74 6.56 30.42
C ASP A 95 -11.28 6.24 30.72
N CYS A 96 -10.50 6.09 29.66
CA CYS A 96 -9.09 5.71 29.72
C CYS A 96 -8.22 6.83 29.20
N ALA A 97 -7.06 7.03 29.81
CA ALA A 97 -6.05 8.03 29.45
C ALA A 97 -4.64 7.43 29.59
N PRO A 98 -3.59 8.11 29.08
CA PRO A 98 -2.22 7.77 29.44
C PRO A 98 -2.05 7.75 30.97
N PRO A 99 -1.24 6.85 31.53
CA PRO A 99 -1.05 6.73 32.98
C PRO A 99 -0.45 8.02 33.54
N GLY A 100 -1.16 8.64 34.48
CA GLY A 100 -0.74 9.88 35.13
C GLY A 100 -0.40 9.70 36.60
N THR A 101 -0.74 8.55 37.19
CA THR A 101 -0.55 8.30 38.61
C THR A 101 0.15 6.97 38.89
N PRO A 102 1.08 6.93 39.87
CA PRO A 102 1.72 5.67 40.29
C PRO A 102 0.71 4.67 40.83
N VAL A 103 0.98 3.39 40.56
CA VAL A 103 0.13 2.30 41.01
C VAL A 103 0.43 2.00 42.49
N PRO A 104 -0.58 1.92 43.37
CA PRO A 104 -0.36 1.58 44.77
C PRO A 104 0.31 0.21 44.94
N ILE A 105 1.22 0.13 45.90
CA ILE A 105 1.89 -1.12 46.29
C ILE A 105 0.84 -2.15 46.75
N HIS A 106 1.08 -3.43 46.43
CA HIS A 106 0.18 -4.55 46.68
C HIS A 106 -1.17 -4.48 45.94
N SER A 107 -1.33 -3.59 44.96
CA SER A 107 -2.49 -3.63 44.08
C SER A 107 -2.55 -4.98 43.35
N PRO A 108 -3.71 -5.65 43.33
CA PRO A 108 -3.86 -6.97 42.70
C PRO A 108 -3.66 -6.92 41.19
N LEU A 109 -3.00 -7.95 40.67
CA LEU A 109 -2.82 -8.22 39.24
C LEU A 109 -3.69 -9.37 38.77
N ARG A 110 -4.20 -9.26 37.54
CA ARG A 110 -4.93 -10.34 36.87
C ARG A 110 -4.73 -10.32 35.36
N ARG A 111 -5.10 -11.42 34.71
CA ARG A 111 -5.25 -11.46 33.26
C ARG A 111 -6.43 -10.56 32.82
N PRO A 112 -6.33 -9.90 31.67
CA PRO A 112 -7.45 -9.15 31.09
C PRO A 112 -8.63 -10.09 30.79
N ARG A 113 -9.84 -9.56 30.86
CA ARG A 113 -11.05 -10.25 30.38
C ARG A 113 -11.20 -10.08 28.87
N ASP A 114 -11.99 -10.93 28.23
CA ASP A 114 -12.29 -10.83 26.80
C ASP A 114 -12.85 -9.44 26.44
N GLY A 115 -12.18 -8.75 25.51
CA GLY A 115 -12.55 -7.42 25.05
C GLY A 115 -11.98 -6.26 25.88
N GLU A 116 -11.44 -6.55 27.07
CA GLU A 116 -10.96 -5.52 28.00
C GLU A 116 -9.70 -4.83 27.48
N VAL A 117 -8.85 -5.53 26.73
CA VAL A 117 -7.62 -4.93 26.19
C VAL A 117 -7.97 -3.93 25.09
N VAL A 118 -8.86 -4.29 24.14
CA VAL A 118 -9.35 -3.38 23.11
C VAL A 118 -10.06 -2.16 23.71
N GLU A 119 -10.88 -2.37 24.74
CA GLU A 119 -11.54 -1.28 25.50
C GLU A 119 -10.52 -0.32 26.10
N MET A 120 -9.57 -0.82 26.91
CA MET A 120 -8.61 0.01 27.64
C MET A 120 -7.60 0.71 26.71
N LEU A 121 -7.25 0.09 25.58
CA LEU A 121 -6.46 0.74 24.53
C LEU A 121 -7.24 1.80 23.74
N GLY A 122 -8.57 1.85 23.89
CA GLY A 122 -9.46 2.74 23.13
C GLY A 122 -9.45 2.45 21.64
N LEU A 123 -9.33 1.17 21.25
CA LEU A 123 -9.25 0.80 19.84
C LEU A 123 -10.62 0.93 19.15
N PRO A 124 -10.66 1.37 17.87
CA PRO A 124 -11.92 1.50 17.13
C PRO A 124 -12.66 0.17 16.96
N SER A 125 -13.99 0.22 17.01
CA SER A 125 -14.89 -0.94 16.87
C SER A 125 -15.48 -1.13 15.46
N GLN A 126 -15.24 -0.18 14.55
CA GLN A 126 -15.77 -0.18 13.20
C GLN A 126 -14.71 0.23 12.16
N GLY A 127 -14.94 -0.18 10.92
CA GLY A 127 -14.07 0.11 9.79
C GLY A 127 -13.63 -1.17 9.08
N VAL A 128 -12.41 -1.16 8.56
CA VAL A 128 -11.80 -2.36 7.95
C VAL A 128 -11.16 -3.19 9.05
N LEU A 129 -11.59 -4.44 9.18
CA LEU A 129 -11.00 -5.41 10.09
C LEU A 129 -9.59 -5.76 9.60
N LEU A 130 -8.57 -5.36 10.37
CA LEU A 130 -7.19 -5.73 10.08
C LEU A 130 -6.89 -7.16 10.55
N GLY A 131 -7.47 -7.54 11.70
CA GLY A 131 -7.32 -8.87 12.25
C GLY A 131 -7.59 -8.92 13.75
N ARG A 132 -6.85 -9.77 14.45
CA ARG A 132 -6.93 -9.91 15.91
C ARG A 132 -5.73 -9.26 16.58
N LEU A 133 -5.93 -8.69 17.76
CA LEU A 133 -4.85 -8.19 18.59
C LEU A 133 -3.90 -9.34 18.90
N ALA A 134 -2.61 -9.06 18.87
CA ALA A 134 -1.58 -10.06 19.08
C ALA A 134 -0.49 -9.55 20.01
N LEU A 135 0.29 -10.47 20.55
CA LEU A 135 1.53 -10.17 21.25
C LEU A 135 2.68 -9.99 20.24
N PRO A 136 3.79 -9.34 20.64
CA PRO A 136 5.00 -9.28 19.81
C PRO A 136 5.56 -10.66 19.44
N THR A 137 5.27 -11.68 20.26
CA THR A 137 5.60 -13.09 20.01
C THR A 137 4.77 -13.72 18.89
N GLY A 138 3.69 -13.08 18.47
CA GLY A 138 2.78 -13.56 17.43
C GLY A 138 1.53 -14.29 17.95
N GLU A 139 1.43 -14.50 19.26
CA GLU A 139 0.25 -15.10 19.91
C GLU A 139 -0.96 -14.16 19.77
N GLU A 140 -2.11 -14.71 19.36
CA GLU A 140 -3.36 -13.97 19.22
C GLU A 140 -4.09 -13.86 20.55
N LEU A 141 -4.60 -12.68 20.88
CA LEU A 141 -5.55 -12.52 21.97
C LEU A 141 -6.95 -12.87 21.46
N ALA A 142 -7.53 -13.93 22.01
CA ALA A 142 -8.86 -14.38 21.62
C ALA A 142 -9.92 -13.29 21.87
N GLY A 143 -10.88 -13.15 20.95
CA GLY A 143 -11.98 -12.17 21.08
C GLY A 143 -11.61 -10.72 20.75
N GLU A 144 -10.33 -10.35 20.76
CA GLU A 144 -9.84 -8.98 20.58
C GLU A 144 -9.69 -8.62 19.09
N ARG A 145 -10.71 -8.03 18.47
CA ARG A 145 -10.67 -7.60 17.05
C ARG A 145 -10.15 -6.17 16.90
N VAL A 146 -9.31 -5.95 15.88
CA VAL A 146 -8.71 -4.64 15.60
C VAL A 146 -9.21 -4.09 14.26
N TYR A 147 -9.88 -2.95 14.31
CA TYR A 147 -10.41 -2.26 13.14
C TYR A 147 -9.63 -0.97 12.84
N LEU A 148 -9.39 -0.74 11.55
CA LEU A 148 -8.92 0.54 11.04
C LEU A 148 -10.15 1.36 10.57
N PRO A 149 -10.48 2.49 11.21
CA PRO A 149 -11.64 3.27 10.83
C PRO A 149 -11.49 3.82 9.41
N LEU A 150 -12.63 4.01 8.73
CA LEU A 150 -12.63 4.50 7.35
C LEU A 150 -12.02 5.91 7.21
N ASP A 151 -12.09 6.72 8.27
CA ASP A 151 -11.41 8.00 8.31
C ASP A 151 -9.88 7.84 8.28
N ALA A 152 -9.34 6.87 9.03
CA ALA A 152 -7.90 6.58 9.02
C ALA A 152 -7.41 6.08 7.66
N LEU A 153 -8.23 5.31 6.94
CA LEU A 153 -7.95 4.93 5.56
C LEU A 153 -7.86 6.14 4.62
N ARG A 154 -8.71 7.16 4.81
CA ARG A 154 -8.68 8.40 4.00
C ARG A 154 -7.42 9.22 4.23
N HIS A 155 -6.78 9.06 5.38
CA HIS A 155 -5.47 9.67 5.68
C HIS A 155 -4.28 8.85 5.16
N HIS A 156 -4.57 7.89 4.27
CA HIS A 156 -3.64 7.00 3.58
C HIS A 156 -2.92 6.03 4.51
N VAL A 157 -2.60 4.87 3.94
CA VAL A 157 -1.95 3.77 4.64
C VAL A 157 -0.71 3.39 3.88
N LEU A 158 0.40 3.23 4.60
CA LEU A 158 1.61 2.61 4.10
C LEU A 158 1.77 1.22 4.72
N ILE A 159 1.81 0.19 3.89
CA ILE A 159 2.05 -1.19 4.27
C ILE A 159 3.46 -1.56 3.82
N VAL A 160 4.33 -1.91 4.77
CA VAL A 160 5.71 -2.32 4.49
C VAL A 160 5.93 -3.74 5.00
N GLY A 161 6.59 -4.57 4.20
CA GLY A 161 6.98 -5.91 4.61
C GLY A 161 7.80 -6.61 3.55
N THR A 162 8.73 -7.48 4.00
CA THR A 162 9.54 -8.35 3.13
C THR A 162 8.68 -9.33 2.34
N THR A 163 9.22 -9.91 1.27
CA THR A 163 8.56 -10.96 0.50
C THR A 163 8.11 -12.12 1.42
N GLY A 164 6.86 -12.55 1.27
CA GLY A 164 6.29 -13.64 2.07
C GLY A 164 5.80 -13.23 3.48
N SER A 165 6.02 -11.99 3.92
CA SER A 165 5.55 -11.49 5.23
C SER A 165 4.02 -11.42 5.37
N GLY A 166 3.28 -11.36 4.25
CA GLY A 166 1.82 -11.25 4.24
C GLY A 166 1.28 -9.92 3.69
N LYS A 167 2.13 -8.99 3.26
CA LYS A 167 1.77 -7.70 2.64
C LYS A 167 0.63 -7.80 1.62
N THR A 168 0.83 -8.58 0.56
CA THR A 168 -0.17 -8.72 -0.51
C THR A 168 -1.48 -9.34 -0.01
N VAL A 169 -1.44 -10.25 0.98
CA VAL A 169 -2.66 -10.81 1.59
C VAL A 169 -3.43 -9.72 2.32
N LEU A 170 -2.75 -8.89 3.12
CA LEU A 170 -3.38 -7.78 3.83
C LEU A 170 -4.02 -6.77 2.86
N VAL A 171 -3.32 -6.38 1.79
CA VAL A 171 -3.88 -5.47 0.76
C VAL A 171 -5.13 -6.08 0.13
N LYS A 172 -5.14 -7.38 -0.16
CA LYS A 172 -6.29 -8.09 -0.74
C LYS A 172 -7.46 -8.20 0.22
N GLU A 173 -7.21 -8.35 1.51
CA GLU A 173 -8.25 -8.40 2.54
C GLU A 173 -8.92 -7.02 2.69
N ILE A 174 -8.12 -5.95 2.72
CA ILE A 174 -8.64 -4.56 2.67
C ILE A 174 -9.47 -4.35 1.39
N ALA A 175 -8.99 -4.84 0.25
CA ALA A 175 -9.70 -4.77 -1.03
C ALA A 175 -11.06 -5.47 -0.99
N TYR A 176 -11.09 -6.67 -0.39
CA TYR A 176 -12.29 -7.48 -0.27
C TYR A 176 -13.36 -6.77 0.58
N GLN A 177 -12.98 -6.27 1.75
CA GLN A 177 -13.91 -5.56 2.64
C GLN A 177 -14.41 -4.24 2.02
N LEU A 178 -13.60 -3.57 1.20
CA LEU A 178 -13.98 -2.33 0.51
C LEU A 178 -14.65 -2.57 -0.86
N SER A 179 -14.78 -3.83 -1.30
CA SER A 179 -15.33 -4.18 -2.62
C SER A 179 -16.81 -3.82 -2.80
N GLY A 180 -17.56 -3.74 -1.70
CA GLY A 180 -18.96 -3.25 -1.69
C GLY A 180 -19.09 -1.74 -1.94
N GLY A 181 -18.01 -0.98 -1.73
CA GLY A 181 -17.91 0.44 -2.09
C GLY A 181 -17.26 0.62 -3.46
N ARG A 182 -16.20 1.43 -3.52
CA ARG A 182 -15.35 1.57 -4.70
C ARG A 182 -13.90 1.29 -4.35
N ALA A 183 -13.36 0.17 -4.82
CA ALA A 183 -11.99 -0.24 -4.58
C ALA A 183 -11.28 -0.50 -5.92
N VAL A 184 -10.14 0.16 -6.13
CA VAL A 184 -9.34 0.09 -7.36
C VAL A 184 -7.96 -0.46 -7.01
N ALA A 185 -7.64 -1.66 -7.48
CA ALA A 185 -6.33 -2.28 -7.31
C ALA A 185 -5.45 -2.03 -8.55
N LEU A 186 -4.28 -1.44 -8.34
CA LEU A 186 -3.23 -1.32 -9.35
C LEU A 186 -2.35 -2.56 -9.29
N ASP A 187 -2.44 -3.41 -10.31
CA ASP A 187 -1.91 -4.77 -10.24
C ASP A 187 -0.66 -4.95 -11.10
N ALA A 188 0.49 -4.65 -10.49
CA ALA A 188 1.81 -4.74 -11.11
C ALA A 188 2.26 -6.19 -11.35
N VAL A 189 1.81 -7.12 -10.51
CA VAL A 189 2.28 -8.52 -10.51
C VAL A 189 1.22 -9.45 -11.08
N GLY A 190 -0.06 -9.07 -11.00
CA GLY A 190 -1.26 -9.72 -11.53
C GLY A 190 -2.00 -10.59 -10.50
N HIS A 191 -1.98 -10.21 -9.23
CA HIS A 191 -2.49 -11.02 -8.12
C HIS A 191 -3.92 -10.69 -7.68
N PHE A 192 -4.61 -9.73 -8.30
CA PHE A 192 -5.86 -9.16 -7.75
C PHE A 192 -7.16 -9.69 -8.40
N TYR A 193 -7.07 -10.63 -9.33
CA TYR A 193 -8.24 -11.22 -9.99
C TYR A 193 -9.04 -12.19 -9.10
N HIS A 194 -8.42 -12.71 -8.04
CA HIS A 194 -8.93 -13.82 -7.22
C HIS A 194 -10.21 -13.51 -6.46
N LEU A 195 -10.54 -12.23 -6.23
CA LEU A 195 -11.80 -11.87 -5.55
C LEU A 195 -13.04 -12.31 -6.33
N ALA A 196 -12.91 -12.57 -7.64
CA ALA A 196 -13.98 -13.18 -8.44
C ALA A 196 -14.47 -14.52 -7.89
N TYR A 197 -13.59 -15.30 -7.25
CA TYR A 197 -13.91 -16.59 -6.65
C TYR A 197 -14.51 -16.46 -5.24
N ASN A 198 -14.57 -15.24 -4.70
CA ASN A 198 -15.18 -14.90 -3.43
C ASN A 198 -16.53 -14.17 -3.64
N GLY A 199 -17.20 -14.40 -4.77
CA GLY A 199 -18.50 -13.80 -5.08
C GLY A 199 -18.46 -12.33 -5.52
N VAL A 200 -17.28 -11.70 -5.63
CA VAL A 200 -17.13 -10.30 -6.05
C VAL A 200 -17.14 -10.21 -7.58
N GLU A 201 -17.97 -9.34 -8.15
CA GLU A 201 -17.86 -9.04 -9.58
C GLU A 201 -16.61 -8.18 -9.84
N VAL A 202 -15.64 -8.73 -10.59
CA VAL A 202 -14.37 -8.05 -10.87
C VAL A 202 -14.42 -7.32 -12.20
N ARG A 203 -14.20 -6.00 -12.19
CA ARG A 203 -14.00 -5.20 -13.40
C ARG A 203 -12.51 -5.07 -13.65
N VAL A 204 -12.06 -5.28 -14.88
CA VAL A 204 -10.64 -5.26 -15.22
C VAL A 204 -10.40 -4.19 -16.26
N ILE A 205 -9.61 -3.17 -15.95
CA ILE A 205 -9.03 -2.28 -16.95
C ILE A 205 -7.79 -2.97 -17.49
N LEU A 206 -7.80 -3.30 -18.79
CA LEU A 206 -6.75 -4.07 -19.44
C LEU A 206 -6.10 -3.25 -20.56
N PRO A 207 -4.91 -2.67 -20.35
CA PRO A 207 -4.14 -1.99 -21.39
C PRO A 207 -3.84 -2.94 -22.55
N VAL A 208 -4.23 -2.53 -23.75
CA VAL A 208 -4.03 -3.27 -24.99
C VAL A 208 -3.00 -2.53 -25.83
N THR A 209 -1.83 -3.12 -26.02
CA THR A 209 -0.82 -2.55 -26.93
C THR A 209 -1.17 -2.87 -28.39
N ARG A 210 -0.64 -2.09 -29.34
CA ARG A 210 -0.70 -2.39 -30.79
C ARG A 210 -0.27 -3.82 -31.09
N ARG A 211 0.78 -4.32 -30.42
CA ARG A 211 1.27 -5.70 -30.55
C ARG A 211 0.22 -6.73 -30.11
N LEU A 212 -0.47 -6.51 -29.00
CA LEU A 212 -1.53 -7.40 -28.53
C LEU A 212 -2.76 -7.32 -29.44
N ALA A 213 -3.15 -6.12 -29.87
CA ALA A 213 -4.29 -5.90 -30.76
C ALA A 213 -4.14 -6.61 -32.11
N ARG A 214 -2.94 -6.60 -32.70
CA ARG A 214 -2.61 -7.33 -33.95
C ARG A 214 -2.84 -8.85 -33.86
N ARG A 215 -2.78 -9.43 -32.66
CA ARG A 215 -3.08 -10.86 -32.43
C ARG A 215 -4.59 -11.15 -32.38
N GLY A 216 -5.43 -10.13 -32.41
CA GLY A 216 -6.89 -10.22 -32.48
C GLY A 216 -7.59 -10.33 -31.12
N LEU A 217 -8.93 -10.21 -31.15
CA LEU A 217 -9.80 -10.21 -29.96
C LEU A 217 -9.60 -11.44 -29.07
N ARG A 218 -9.39 -12.62 -29.67
CA ARG A 218 -9.15 -13.86 -28.93
C ARG A 218 -7.89 -13.78 -28.07
N ALA A 219 -6.85 -13.08 -28.51
CA ALA A 219 -5.62 -12.92 -27.74
C ALA A 219 -5.83 -12.02 -26.50
N ILE A 220 -6.64 -10.97 -26.63
CA ILE A 220 -7.01 -10.08 -25.51
C ILE A 220 -7.80 -10.87 -24.46
N ALA A 221 -8.84 -11.60 -24.89
CA ALA A 221 -9.63 -12.45 -23.99
C ALA A 221 -8.78 -13.54 -23.32
N LYS A 222 -7.91 -14.22 -24.10
CA LYS A 222 -7.01 -15.25 -23.58
C LYS A 222 -6.04 -14.70 -22.54
N ARG A 223 -5.53 -13.47 -22.70
CA ARG A 223 -4.67 -12.81 -21.71
C ARG A 223 -5.40 -12.67 -20.37
N ALA A 224 -6.58 -12.04 -20.38
CA ALA A 224 -7.38 -11.88 -19.16
C ALA A 224 -7.75 -13.24 -18.53
N ALA A 225 -8.16 -14.21 -19.35
CA ALA A 225 -8.49 -15.56 -18.89
C ALA A 225 -7.29 -16.26 -18.26
N SER A 226 -6.10 -16.19 -18.86
CA SER A 226 -4.90 -16.82 -18.31
C SER A 226 -4.54 -16.26 -16.93
N ARG A 227 -4.79 -14.96 -16.70
CA ARG A 227 -4.56 -14.31 -15.41
C ARG A 227 -5.59 -14.76 -14.38
N ALA A 228 -6.86 -14.81 -14.77
CA ALA A 228 -7.96 -15.26 -13.93
C ALA A 228 -7.82 -16.73 -13.51
N ILE A 229 -7.43 -17.63 -14.42
CA ILE A 229 -7.27 -19.07 -14.15
C ILE A 229 -6.20 -19.31 -13.06
N TRP A 230 -5.13 -18.51 -13.08
CA TRP A 230 -4.04 -18.53 -12.11
C TRP A 230 -3.43 -19.92 -11.87
N LYS A 231 -2.39 -20.26 -12.65
CA LYS A 231 -1.68 -21.57 -12.66
C LYS A 231 -2.64 -22.77 -12.90
N GLY A 232 -2.14 -23.79 -13.59
CA GLY A 232 -2.93 -25.01 -13.86
C GLY A 232 -3.90 -24.93 -15.05
N ARG A 233 -4.89 -25.83 -15.05
CA ARG A 233 -5.86 -25.99 -16.15
C ARG A 233 -7.16 -25.26 -15.83
N GLY A 234 -7.76 -24.63 -16.84
CA GLY A 234 -9.05 -23.96 -16.72
C GLY A 234 -9.71 -23.78 -18.07
N ARG A 235 -11.03 -23.55 -18.06
CA ARG A 235 -11.83 -23.24 -19.24
C ARG A 235 -12.38 -21.82 -19.09
N TYR A 236 -12.62 -21.16 -20.21
CA TYR A 236 -13.23 -19.84 -20.20
C TYR A 236 -14.18 -19.64 -21.37
N ARG A 237 -15.19 -18.82 -21.15
CA ARG A 237 -16.10 -18.31 -22.18
C ARG A 237 -15.96 -16.79 -22.21
N ALA A 238 -15.83 -16.24 -23.42
CA ALA A 238 -15.71 -14.81 -23.62
C ALA A 238 -16.77 -14.31 -24.61
N ARG A 239 -17.41 -13.18 -24.30
CA ARG A 239 -18.28 -12.45 -25.23
C ARG A 239 -17.78 -11.01 -25.34
N ALA A 240 -17.45 -10.58 -26.55
CA ALA A 240 -16.97 -9.23 -26.82
C ALA A 240 -18.13 -8.34 -27.25
N TYR A 241 -18.15 -7.11 -26.72
CA TYR A 241 -19.12 -6.08 -27.02
C TYR A 241 -18.40 -4.87 -27.61
N GLY A 242 -19.03 -4.23 -28.59
CA GLY A 242 -18.49 -3.03 -29.21
C GLY A 242 -19.56 -2.10 -29.75
N ARG A 243 -19.17 -0.87 -30.03
CA ARG A 243 -20.01 0.16 -30.67
C ARG A 243 -19.29 0.66 -31.92
N GLY A 244 -19.84 0.38 -33.09
CA GLY A 244 -19.12 0.59 -34.36
C GLY A 244 -17.86 -0.28 -34.42
N GLU A 245 -16.71 0.33 -34.71
CA GLU A 245 -15.40 -0.33 -34.66
C GLU A 245 -14.76 -0.37 -33.26
N VAL A 246 -15.42 0.16 -32.23
CA VAL A 246 -14.80 0.28 -30.90
C VAL A 246 -15.11 -0.95 -30.07
N LEU A 247 -14.08 -1.63 -29.59
CA LEU A 247 -14.21 -2.68 -28.58
C LEU A 247 -14.44 -2.03 -27.21
N THR A 248 -15.63 -2.19 -26.64
CA THR A 248 -16.01 -1.50 -25.39
C THR A 248 -15.83 -2.36 -24.15
N ARG A 249 -16.12 -3.67 -24.23
CA ARG A 249 -16.06 -4.60 -23.10
C ARG A 249 -15.92 -6.04 -23.59
N ILE A 250 -15.30 -6.90 -22.80
CA ILE A 250 -15.39 -8.36 -22.93
C ILE A 250 -15.95 -8.91 -21.61
N GLU A 251 -17.08 -9.60 -21.66
CA GLU A 251 -17.54 -10.43 -20.54
C GLU A 251 -16.80 -11.75 -20.58
N LEU A 252 -16.21 -12.11 -19.45
CA LEU A 252 -15.40 -13.29 -19.31
C LEU A 252 -15.90 -14.11 -18.12
N GLU A 253 -16.23 -15.36 -18.39
CA GLU A 253 -16.51 -16.36 -17.36
C GLU A 253 -15.39 -17.38 -17.37
N VAL A 254 -14.82 -17.65 -16.20
CA VAL A 254 -13.71 -18.58 -16.02
C VAL A 254 -14.12 -19.66 -15.03
N GLU A 255 -13.81 -20.90 -15.38
CA GLU A 255 -13.94 -22.06 -14.54
C GLU A 255 -12.56 -22.68 -14.35
N ALA A 256 -12.10 -22.67 -13.10
CA ALA A 256 -10.78 -23.16 -12.70
C ALA A 256 -10.91 -23.99 -11.42
N GLN A 257 -9.80 -24.57 -10.95
CA GLN A 257 -9.75 -25.37 -9.72
C GLN A 257 -10.21 -24.62 -8.46
N HIS A 258 -10.22 -23.28 -8.49
CA HIS A 258 -10.64 -22.41 -7.38
C HIS A 258 -12.12 -22.00 -7.45
N GLY A 259 -12.88 -22.52 -8.43
CA GLY A 259 -14.29 -22.21 -8.64
C GLY A 259 -14.57 -21.40 -9.91
N ARG A 260 -15.76 -20.79 -9.96
CA ARG A 260 -16.22 -19.99 -11.11
C ARG A 260 -16.09 -18.50 -10.82
N GLY A 261 -15.42 -17.77 -11.71
CA GLY A 261 -15.23 -16.32 -11.63
C GLY A 261 -15.90 -15.60 -12.81
N ARG A 262 -16.50 -14.45 -12.54
CA ARG A 262 -17.09 -13.56 -13.56
C ARG A 262 -16.32 -12.24 -13.60
N PHE A 263 -15.95 -11.83 -14.82
CA PHE A 263 -15.13 -10.65 -15.05
C PHE A 263 -15.72 -9.78 -16.15
N GLN A 264 -15.64 -8.46 -15.95
CA GLN A 264 -15.91 -7.48 -17.00
C GLN A 264 -14.59 -6.84 -17.41
N ILE A 265 -14.05 -7.23 -18.56
CA ILE A 265 -12.80 -6.68 -19.08
C ILE A 265 -13.12 -5.43 -19.91
N TYR A 266 -12.49 -4.32 -19.55
CA TYR A 266 -12.51 -3.04 -20.25
C TYR A 266 -11.14 -2.85 -20.92
N PRO A 267 -11.03 -3.15 -22.23
CA PRO A 267 -9.84 -2.85 -23.01
C PRO A 267 -9.51 -1.35 -22.90
N TRP A 268 -8.23 -1.05 -22.77
CA TRP A 268 -7.75 0.31 -22.52
C TRP A 268 -6.62 0.68 -23.48
N ALA A 269 -6.73 1.85 -24.10
CA ALA A 269 -5.70 2.48 -24.91
C ALA A 269 -5.98 3.98 -24.98
N LEU A 270 -4.93 4.78 -25.20
CA LEU A 270 -5.03 6.24 -25.31
C LEU A 270 -5.40 6.65 -26.74
N GLU A 271 -6.08 7.78 -26.89
CA GLU A 271 -6.29 8.44 -28.17
C GLU A 271 -5.39 9.68 -28.27
N SER A 272 -4.70 9.87 -29.41
CA SER A 272 -3.77 11.00 -29.61
C SER A 272 -4.39 12.35 -29.28
N LYS A 273 -5.64 12.57 -29.69
CA LYS A 273 -6.37 13.82 -29.47
C LYS A 273 -6.47 14.21 -27.98
N ASP A 274 -6.49 13.23 -27.07
CA ASP A 274 -6.65 13.44 -25.64
C ASP A 274 -5.28 13.46 -24.94
N ILE A 275 -4.43 12.46 -25.22
CA ILE A 275 -3.14 12.34 -24.52
C ILE A 275 -2.14 13.44 -24.92
N LEU A 276 -2.19 13.94 -26.17
CA LEU A 276 -1.24 14.96 -26.60
C LEU A 276 -1.32 16.21 -25.74
N TYR A 277 -2.51 16.67 -25.34
CA TYR A 277 -2.65 17.86 -24.48
C TYR A 277 -2.38 17.57 -23.00
N ASP A 278 -2.56 16.33 -22.57
CA ASP A 278 -2.32 15.90 -21.19
C ASP A 278 -0.89 15.38 -20.95
N LEU A 279 -0.05 15.27 -21.99
CA LEU A 279 1.29 14.68 -21.93
C LEU A 279 2.20 15.26 -20.83
N PRO A 280 2.26 16.60 -20.62
CA PRO A 280 3.04 17.21 -19.54
C PRO A 280 2.69 16.73 -18.14
N ARG A 281 1.49 16.17 -17.96
CA ARG A 281 1.00 15.59 -16.70
C ARG A 281 0.99 14.06 -16.72
N ALA A 282 1.22 13.42 -17.85
CA ALA A 282 1.09 11.97 -17.99
C ALA A 282 2.44 11.23 -17.85
N ILE A 283 3.56 11.87 -18.21
CA ILE A 283 4.90 11.27 -18.18
C ILE A 283 5.95 12.19 -17.54
N PRO A 284 6.87 11.66 -16.72
CA PRO A 284 7.94 12.44 -16.09
C PRO A 284 9.17 12.62 -17.00
N ILE A 285 8.97 12.80 -18.31
CA ILE A 285 10.07 12.94 -19.29
C ILE A 285 10.33 14.42 -19.64
N LEU A 286 9.29 15.24 -19.52
CA LEU A 286 9.37 16.65 -19.89
C LEU A 286 10.03 17.45 -18.77
N SER A 287 11.06 18.23 -19.11
CA SER A 287 11.67 19.22 -18.21
C SER A 287 10.68 20.34 -17.91
N GLN A 288 10.90 21.11 -16.83
CA GLN A 288 10.03 22.26 -16.52
C GLN A 288 9.84 23.21 -17.71
N GLN A 289 10.93 23.59 -18.39
CA GLN A 289 10.86 24.45 -19.58
C GLN A 289 10.05 23.80 -20.70
N ALA A 290 10.31 22.52 -20.99
CA ALA A 290 9.55 21.79 -22.00
C ALA A 290 8.06 21.76 -21.66
N ARG A 291 7.66 21.53 -20.41
CA ARG A 291 6.24 21.54 -19.99
C ARG A 291 5.56 22.89 -20.24
N ILE A 292 6.24 24.01 -20.00
CA ILE A 292 5.69 25.36 -20.21
C ILE A 292 5.41 25.61 -21.70
N PHE A 293 6.38 25.28 -22.57
CA PHE A 293 6.27 25.59 -24.00
C PHE A 293 5.62 24.48 -24.83
N TYR A 294 5.42 23.29 -24.26
CA TYR A 294 4.91 22.11 -24.96
C TYR A 294 3.61 22.39 -25.72
N LYS A 295 2.64 23.09 -25.11
CA LYS A 295 1.37 23.39 -25.77
C LYS A 295 1.57 24.25 -27.02
N ARG A 296 2.42 25.27 -26.94
CA ARG A 296 2.72 26.18 -28.05
C ARG A 296 3.43 25.44 -29.20
N VAL A 297 4.40 24.59 -28.86
CA VAL A 297 5.11 23.73 -29.82
C VAL A 297 4.14 22.78 -30.53
N LEU A 298 3.24 22.13 -29.77
CA LEU A 298 2.23 21.23 -30.32
C LEU A 298 1.30 21.94 -31.29
N GLU A 299 0.83 23.13 -30.95
CA GLU A 299 -0.05 23.94 -31.81
C GLU A 299 0.65 24.38 -33.10
N GLU A 300 1.91 24.80 -33.02
CA GLU A 300 2.71 25.17 -34.19
C GLU A 300 2.96 23.98 -35.12
N ALA A 301 3.36 22.84 -34.55
CA ALA A 301 3.59 21.62 -35.31
C ALA A 301 2.31 21.14 -36.02
N LYS A 302 1.15 21.22 -35.35
CA LYS A 302 -0.15 20.91 -35.96
C LYS A 302 -0.50 21.85 -37.09
N ARG A 303 -0.24 23.16 -36.94
CA ARG A 303 -0.53 24.17 -37.96
C ARG A 303 0.26 23.92 -39.25
N HIS A 304 1.54 23.57 -39.14
CA HIS A 304 2.39 23.31 -40.29
C HIS A 304 2.16 21.95 -40.96
N SER A 305 1.83 20.92 -40.19
CA SER A 305 1.74 19.54 -40.71
C SER A 305 0.32 19.06 -41.02
N GLY A 306 -0.70 19.66 -40.40
CA GLY A 306 -2.05 19.10 -40.35
C GLY A 306 -2.16 17.79 -39.54
N ALA A 307 -1.07 17.32 -38.92
CA ALA A 307 -1.03 16.04 -38.22
C ALA A 307 -1.81 16.08 -36.91
N SER A 308 -2.71 15.10 -36.70
CA SER A 308 -3.48 14.96 -35.47
C SER A 308 -3.02 13.81 -34.56
N GLY A 309 -2.26 12.86 -35.12
CA GLY A 309 -1.74 11.68 -34.41
C GLY A 309 -0.36 11.91 -33.82
N VAL A 310 -0.04 11.21 -32.71
CA VAL A 310 1.29 11.26 -32.09
C VAL A 310 2.37 10.77 -33.07
N ASP A 311 2.13 9.67 -33.79
CA ASP A 311 3.10 9.13 -34.77
C ASP A 311 3.38 10.12 -35.89
N ASP A 312 2.33 10.77 -36.41
CA ASP A 312 2.46 11.72 -37.52
C ASP A 312 3.16 13.01 -37.07
N LEU A 313 2.85 13.50 -35.86
CA LEU A 313 3.55 14.63 -35.26
C LEU A 313 5.02 14.32 -34.99
N PHE A 314 5.32 13.13 -34.48
CA PHE A 314 6.70 12.70 -34.26
C PHE A 314 7.47 12.66 -35.58
N LYS A 315 6.94 12.00 -36.61
CA LYS A 315 7.56 11.94 -37.95
C LYS A 315 7.74 13.31 -38.57
N PHE A 316 6.76 14.19 -38.42
CA PHE A 316 6.85 15.55 -38.93
C PHE A 316 7.97 16.32 -38.22
N LEU A 317 7.99 16.30 -36.88
CA LEU A 317 9.00 17.01 -36.11
C LEU A 317 10.42 16.52 -36.39
N THR A 318 10.60 15.23 -36.72
CA THR A 318 11.90 14.63 -37.07
C THR A 318 12.20 14.61 -38.57
N SER A 319 11.32 15.18 -39.40
CA SER A 319 11.54 15.22 -40.84
C SER A 319 12.62 16.25 -41.24
N PRO A 320 13.32 16.03 -42.37
CA PRO A 320 14.32 16.98 -42.89
C PRO A 320 13.71 18.36 -43.14
N ALA A 321 14.47 19.40 -42.81
CA ALA A 321 14.11 20.79 -42.98
C ALA A 321 15.33 21.62 -43.40
N GLU A 322 15.09 22.89 -43.70
CA GLU A 322 16.15 23.89 -43.88
C GLU A 322 16.01 24.98 -42.81
N ASP A 323 17.15 25.39 -42.25
CA ASP A 323 17.23 26.54 -41.35
C ASP A 323 17.03 27.87 -42.10
N GLN A 324 17.00 29.00 -41.38
CA GLN A 324 16.81 30.33 -41.98
C GLN A 324 17.93 30.74 -42.97
N ARG A 325 19.04 29.99 -43.02
CA ARG A 325 20.20 30.22 -43.88
C ARG A 325 20.33 29.13 -44.97
N GLY A 326 19.32 28.28 -45.15
CA GLY A 326 19.29 27.23 -46.17
C GLY A 326 20.18 26.02 -45.85
N ARG A 327 20.61 25.84 -44.58
CA ARG A 327 21.40 24.68 -44.17
C ARG A 327 20.50 23.51 -43.77
N PRO A 328 20.94 22.26 -43.97
CA PRO A 328 20.20 21.08 -43.51
C PRO A 328 19.93 21.15 -42.00
N ALA A 329 18.66 20.99 -41.64
CA ALA A 329 18.17 21.02 -40.27
C ALA A 329 17.05 19.99 -40.09
N VAL A 330 16.52 19.89 -38.89
CA VAL A 330 15.32 19.09 -38.60
C VAL A 330 14.14 20.00 -38.29
N MET A 331 12.90 19.59 -38.60
CA MET A 331 11.72 20.42 -38.42
C MET A 331 11.54 20.94 -36.98
N TYR A 332 11.89 20.16 -35.96
CA TYR A 332 11.83 20.64 -34.57
C TYR A 332 12.83 21.78 -34.29
N GLU A 333 13.98 21.84 -34.95
CA GLU A 333 14.95 22.95 -34.80
C GLU A 333 14.44 24.22 -35.48
N LYS A 334 13.81 24.06 -36.65
CA LYS A 334 13.15 25.15 -37.38
C LYS A 334 12.01 25.76 -36.57
N ILE A 335 11.14 24.92 -36.02
CA ILE A 335 10.04 25.36 -35.15
C ILE A 335 10.58 25.97 -33.86
N GLY A 336 11.57 25.33 -33.23
CA GLY A 336 12.24 25.84 -32.03
C GLY A 336 12.77 27.26 -32.24
N SER A 337 13.51 27.47 -33.33
CA SER A 337 14.07 28.78 -33.72
C SER A 337 12.98 29.84 -33.92
N SER A 338 11.84 29.49 -34.56
CA SER A 338 10.71 30.41 -34.76
C SER A 338 10.00 30.80 -33.45
N LEU A 339 10.06 29.94 -32.44
CA LEU A 339 9.45 30.14 -31.12
C LEU A 339 10.45 30.70 -30.08
N GLY A 340 11.71 30.92 -30.46
CA GLY A 340 12.76 31.37 -29.55
C GLY A 340 13.16 30.31 -28.50
N LEU A 341 13.03 29.02 -28.84
CA LEU A 341 13.31 27.90 -27.95
C LEU A 341 14.66 27.26 -28.25
N HIS A 342 15.37 26.86 -27.19
CA HIS A 342 16.63 26.14 -27.32
C HIS A 342 16.41 24.71 -27.87
N SER A 343 17.37 24.21 -28.66
CA SER A 343 17.30 22.87 -29.28
C SER A 343 17.07 21.77 -28.24
N SER A 344 17.74 21.84 -27.10
CA SER A 344 17.57 20.87 -25.99
C SER A 344 16.12 20.78 -25.47
N THR A 345 15.37 21.88 -25.47
CA THR A 345 13.94 21.88 -25.07
C THR A 345 13.10 21.16 -26.12
N MET A 346 13.36 21.42 -27.40
CA MET A 346 12.67 20.77 -28.50
C MET A 346 12.98 19.27 -28.55
N GLU A 347 14.25 18.89 -28.39
CA GLU A 347 14.67 17.49 -28.30
C GLU A 347 13.99 16.77 -27.13
N ASN A 348 13.87 17.41 -25.97
CA ASN A 348 13.16 16.83 -24.83
C ASN A 348 11.68 16.58 -25.14
N ILE A 349 11.00 17.50 -25.84
CA ILE A 349 9.62 17.31 -26.34
C ILE A 349 9.54 16.16 -27.35
N VAL A 350 10.46 16.10 -28.31
CA VAL A 350 10.50 15.02 -29.32
C VAL A 350 10.74 13.66 -28.66
N ARG A 351 11.65 13.58 -27.68
CA ARG A 351 11.88 12.36 -26.87
C ARG A 351 10.64 11.95 -26.10
N ALA A 352 9.88 12.90 -25.53
CA ALA A 352 8.63 12.62 -24.85
C ALA A 352 7.56 12.05 -25.80
N LEU A 353 7.46 12.58 -27.02
CA LEU A 353 6.57 12.04 -28.06
C LEU A 353 7.01 10.64 -28.52
N LEU A 354 8.31 10.43 -28.74
CA LEU A 354 8.86 9.11 -29.09
C LEU A 354 8.55 8.08 -27.99
N ALA A 355 8.80 8.41 -26.73
CA ALA A 355 8.49 7.53 -25.61
C ALA A 355 7.01 7.14 -25.59
N LEU A 356 6.11 8.07 -25.93
CA LEU A 356 4.69 7.81 -26.06
C LEU A 356 4.37 6.86 -27.22
N VAL A 357 4.98 7.04 -28.40
CA VAL A 357 4.85 6.13 -29.55
C VAL A 357 5.31 4.72 -29.19
N GLU A 358 6.48 4.61 -28.56
CA GLU A 358 7.11 3.32 -28.19
C GLU A 358 6.28 2.53 -27.17
N THR A 359 5.43 3.19 -26.37
CA THR A 359 4.50 2.47 -25.50
C THR A 359 3.59 1.53 -26.28
N GLY A 360 3.26 1.87 -27.53
CA GLY A 360 2.27 1.16 -28.33
C GLY A 360 0.88 1.15 -27.71
N LEU A 361 0.60 2.05 -26.76
CA LEU A 361 -0.69 2.19 -26.07
C LEU A 361 -1.56 3.31 -26.65
N VAL A 362 -1.08 4.03 -27.68
CA VAL A 362 -1.81 5.13 -28.32
C VAL A 362 -2.36 4.72 -29.68
N ASP A 363 -3.57 5.17 -29.99
CA ASP A 363 -4.29 4.94 -31.25
C ASP A 363 -4.28 3.46 -31.66
N VAL A 364 -4.68 2.61 -30.72
CA VAL A 364 -4.61 1.17 -30.90
C VAL A 364 -5.75 0.71 -31.79
N ALA A 365 -5.40 0.32 -33.01
CA ALA A 365 -6.29 -0.30 -33.98
C ALA A 365 -5.72 -1.65 -34.44
N ALA A 366 -6.61 -2.60 -34.73
CA ALA A 366 -6.27 -3.87 -35.32
C ALA A 366 -6.98 -4.02 -36.68
N ALA A 367 -6.19 -4.10 -37.74
CA ALA A 367 -6.60 -4.58 -39.05
C ALA A 367 -5.92 -5.94 -39.26
N GLY A 368 -6.63 -7.03 -38.99
CA GLY A 368 -6.09 -8.40 -39.06
C GLY A 368 -7.12 -9.39 -39.63
N LYS A 369 -6.88 -10.71 -39.51
CA LYS A 369 -7.75 -11.80 -40.02
C LYS A 369 -9.14 -11.92 -39.33
N GLY A 370 -9.81 -10.81 -39.04
CA GLY A 370 -11.12 -10.71 -38.40
C GLY A 370 -11.70 -9.30 -38.51
N ARG A 371 -12.85 -9.04 -37.88
CA ARG A 371 -13.50 -7.71 -37.92
C ARG A 371 -12.54 -6.64 -37.35
N PRO A 372 -12.27 -5.54 -38.09
CA PRO A 372 -11.42 -4.48 -37.60
C PRO A 372 -12.01 -3.89 -36.33
N PHE A 373 -11.13 -3.56 -35.39
CA PHE A 373 -11.54 -2.91 -34.16
C PHE A 373 -10.48 -1.94 -33.65
N ARG A 374 -10.92 -0.98 -32.85
CA ARG A 374 -10.10 0.01 -32.15
C ARG A 374 -10.34 -0.11 -30.65
N VAL A 375 -9.33 0.23 -29.87
CA VAL A 375 -9.38 0.32 -28.42
C VAL A 375 -9.18 1.78 -28.03
N ARG A 376 -9.92 2.24 -27.03
CA ARG A 376 -9.83 3.59 -26.46
C ARG A 376 -9.99 3.52 -24.94
N GLU A 377 -9.91 4.65 -24.26
CA GLU A 377 -10.15 4.71 -22.82
C GLU A 377 -11.62 4.33 -22.53
N PRO A 378 -11.88 3.46 -21.55
CA PRO A 378 -13.23 3.06 -21.20
C PRO A 378 -13.94 4.20 -20.44
N PRO A 379 -15.29 4.17 -20.36
CA PRO A 379 -16.02 5.08 -19.50
C PRO A 379 -15.68 4.78 -18.03
N TYR A 380 -14.75 5.55 -17.46
CA TYR A 380 -14.18 5.30 -16.13
C TYR A 380 -15.21 5.19 -15.01
N ARG A 381 -16.34 5.94 -15.09
CA ARG A 381 -17.44 5.82 -14.11
C ARG A 381 -18.01 4.40 -14.03
N LYS A 382 -18.04 3.65 -15.15
CA LYS A 382 -18.47 2.25 -15.19
C LYS A 382 -17.31 1.29 -14.90
N ALA A 383 -16.16 1.51 -15.55
CA ALA A 383 -15.01 0.60 -15.46
C ALA A 383 -14.40 0.53 -14.05
N LEU A 384 -14.44 1.63 -13.31
CA LEU A 384 -13.93 1.73 -11.94
C LEU A 384 -15.02 1.62 -10.87
N GLY A 385 -16.25 1.23 -11.23
CA GLY A 385 -17.33 1.01 -10.26
C GLY A 385 -17.13 -0.29 -9.48
N GLY A 386 -17.55 -0.35 -8.21
CA GLY A 386 -17.36 -1.53 -7.36
C GLY A 386 -15.88 -1.86 -7.17
N TYR A 387 -15.54 -3.14 -7.30
CA TYR A 387 -14.15 -3.60 -7.34
C TYR A 387 -13.58 -3.61 -8.76
N ALA A 388 -12.51 -2.86 -8.97
CA ALA A 388 -11.81 -2.75 -10.23
C ALA A 388 -10.33 -3.11 -10.08
N VAL A 389 -9.79 -3.82 -11.06
CA VAL A 389 -8.37 -4.18 -11.16
C VAL A 389 -7.80 -3.54 -12.42
N VAL A 390 -6.67 -2.88 -12.28
CA VAL A 390 -5.93 -2.28 -13.39
C VAL A 390 -4.74 -3.18 -13.66
N ASP A 391 -4.90 -4.09 -14.64
CA ASP A 391 -3.90 -5.12 -14.96
C ASP A 391 -2.78 -4.51 -15.79
N ILE A 392 -1.66 -4.22 -15.12
CA ILE A 392 -0.47 -3.65 -15.74
C ILE A 392 0.70 -4.64 -15.72
N SER A 393 0.45 -5.89 -15.31
CA SER A 393 1.49 -6.88 -15.07
C SER A 393 2.22 -7.38 -16.31
N SER A 394 1.69 -7.11 -17.51
CA SER A 394 2.36 -7.46 -18.77
C SER A 394 3.08 -6.28 -19.44
N LEU A 395 3.10 -5.12 -18.78
CA LEU A 395 3.69 -3.89 -19.28
C LEU A 395 5.07 -3.69 -18.66
N ASN A 396 5.96 -2.99 -19.37
CA ASN A 396 7.22 -2.52 -18.78
C ASN A 396 6.97 -1.33 -17.83
N THR A 397 7.95 -0.99 -16.99
CA THR A 397 7.80 0.06 -15.96
C THR A 397 7.33 1.41 -16.51
N HIS A 398 7.82 1.83 -17.68
CA HIS A 398 7.40 3.09 -18.31
C HIS A 398 5.93 3.07 -18.73
N GLN A 399 5.50 2.00 -19.39
CA GLN A 399 4.09 1.77 -19.76
C GLN A 399 3.20 1.67 -18.52
N GLN A 400 3.65 0.98 -17.47
CA GLN A 400 2.92 0.85 -16.21
C GLN A 400 2.68 2.24 -15.59
N ARG A 401 3.73 3.06 -15.47
CA ARG A 401 3.62 4.43 -14.93
C ARG A 401 2.64 5.30 -15.71
N LEU A 402 2.69 5.27 -17.04
CA LEU A 402 1.75 6.00 -17.89
C LEU A 402 0.29 5.60 -17.60
N VAL A 403 0.01 4.30 -17.52
CA VAL A 403 -1.34 3.79 -17.21
C VAL A 403 -1.74 4.19 -15.79
N VAL A 404 -0.85 4.03 -14.81
CA VAL A 404 -1.11 4.35 -13.40
C VAL A 404 -1.47 5.82 -13.25
N TYR A 405 -0.64 6.75 -13.74
CA TYR A 405 -0.92 8.18 -13.62
C TYR A 405 -2.22 8.58 -14.32
N ARG A 406 -2.48 8.03 -15.52
CA ARG A 406 -3.73 8.30 -16.24
C ARG A 406 -4.96 7.78 -15.51
N VAL A 407 -4.89 6.58 -14.93
CA VAL A 407 -6.00 5.98 -14.18
C VAL A 407 -6.20 6.69 -12.85
N LEU A 408 -5.13 7.07 -12.15
CA LEU A 408 -5.21 7.87 -10.91
C LEU A 408 -5.92 9.21 -11.16
N ASP A 409 -5.63 9.85 -12.29
CA ASP A 409 -6.35 11.04 -12.74
C ASP A 409 -7.84 10.78 -12.99
N ALA A 410 -8.17 9.66 -13.61
CA ALA A 410 -9.55 9.25 -13.83
C ALA A 410 -10.29 8.91 -12.51
N VAL A 411 -9.61 8.25 -11.57
CA VAL A 411 -10.11 7.99 -10.21
C VAL A 411 -10.45 9.32 -9.55
N PHE A 412 -9.53 10.28 -9.55
CA PHE A 412 -9.74 11.60 -8.96
C PHE A 412 -10.95 12.34 -9.56
N LYS A 413 -11.07 12.35 -10.89
CA LYS A 413 -12.19 12.99 -11.61
C LYS A 413 -13.54 12.34 -11.33
N THR A 414 -13.55 11.04 -11.07
CA THR A 414 -14.79 10.26 -10.91
C THR A 414 -15.04 9.80 -9.48
N ALA A 415 -14.21 10.21 -8.52
CA ALA A 415 -14.25 9.78 -7.14
C ALA A 415 -15.62 10.03 -6.50
N ARG A 416 -16.04 9.10 -5.67
CA ARG A 416 -17.22 9.20 -4.81
C ARG A 416 -16.78 8.98 -3.36
N PRO A 417 -17.54 9.48 -2.36
CA PRO A 417 -17.26 9.20 -0.96
C PRO A 417 -17.04 7.70 -0.70
N ILE A 418 -15.87 7.40 -0.11
CA ILE A 418 -15.22 6.08 0.06
C ILE A 418 -14.80 5.45 -1.28
N THR A 419 -13.77 6.05 -1.90
CA THR A 419 -13.02 5.43 -3.00
C THR A 419 -11.64 5.01 -2.48
N ALA A 420 -11.32 3.72 -2.52
CA ALA A 420 -10.01 3.21 -2.12
C ALA A 420 -9.16 2.85 -3.32
N VAL A 421 -7.91 3.31 -3.34
CA VAL A 421 -6.90 2.95 -4.34
C VAL A 421 -5.83 2.12 -3.64
N LEU A 422 -5.62 0.91 -4.13
CA LEU A 422 -4.68 -0.05 -3.58
C LEU A 422 -3.51 -0.16 -4.55
N ILE A 423 -2.31 0.13 -4.08
CA ILE A 423 -1.12 0.20 -4.92
C ILE A 423 -0.11 -0.79 -4.35
N ASP A 424 -0.10 -2.00 -4.92
CA ASP A 424 0.96 -2.97 -4.62
C ASP A 424 2.22 -2.62 -5.42
N GLU A 425 3.38 -2.82 -4.80
CA GLU A 425 4.68 -2.37 -5.31
C GLU A 425 4.74 -0.87 -5.64
N ALA A 426 4.31 -0.04 -4.69
CA ALA A 426 4.26 1.41 -4.83
C ALA A 426 5.58 2.08 -5.28
N HIS A 427 6.74 1.50 -4.96
CA HIS A 427 8.06 2.00 -5.37
C HIS A 427 8.25 1.99 -6.90
N LEU A 428 7.54 1.13 -7.64
CA LEU A 428 7.58 1.11 -9.11
C LEU A 428 6.99 2.38 -9.72
N PHE A 429 6.01 2.98 -9.03
CA PHE A 429 5.24 4.13 -9.51
C PHE A 429 5.70 5.44 -8.90
N PHE A 430 6.08 5.42 -7.61
CA PHE A 430 6.54 6.60 -6.88
C PHE A 430 7.98 6.37 -6.38
N PRO A 431 8.96 6.21 -7.30
CA PRO A 431 10.34 5.94 -6.91
C PRO A 431 10.97 7.14 -6.19
N GLN A 432 11.94 6.86 -5.33
CA GLN A 432 12.94 7.85 -4.95
C GLN A 432 13.86 8.08 -6.15
N THR A 433 13.98 9.32 -6.62
CA THR A 433 14.79 9.69 -7.79
C THR A 433 15.72 10.85 -7.46
N ARG A 434 16.85 10.92 -8.15
CA ARG A 434 17.78 12.07 -8.06
C ARG A 434 17.49 13.13 -9.13
N ASN A 435 16.59 12.84 -10.07
CA ASN A 435 16.21 13.77 -11.13
C ASN A 435 15.12 14.71 -10.58
N GLU A 436 15.44 16.00 -10.49
CA GLU A 436 14.54 17.03 -9.95
C GLU A 436 13.22 17.16 -10.74
N ASP A 437 13.24 17.01 -12.07
CA ASP A 437 12.04 17.10 -12.91
C ASP A 437 11.09 15.91 -12.70
N GLU A 438 11.64 14.69 -12.51
CA GLU A 438 10.89 13.49 -12.19
C GLU A 438 10.36 13.55 -10.75
N GLN A 439 11.19 14.02 -9.80
CA GLN A 439 10.79 14.22 -8.42
C GLN A 439 9.62 15.20 -8.31
N ALA A 440 9.73 16.39 -8.91
CA ALA A 440 8.67 17.39 -8.92
C ALA A 440 7.38 16.86 -9.59
N PHE A 441 7.50 16.02 -10.61
CA PHE A 441 6.35 15.36 -11.25
C PHE A 441 5.64 14.40 -10.30
N ILE A 442 6.40 13.54 -9.60
CA ILE A 442 5.89 12.56 -8.65
C ILE A 442 5.21 13.27 -7.48
N GLU A 443 5.87 14.26 -6.90
CA GLU A 443 5.36 15.04 -5.77
C GLU A 443 4.07 15.79 -6.13
N ALA A 444 3.97 16.34 -7.35
CA ALA A 444 2.73 16.95 -7.82
C ALA A 444 1.56 15.96 -7.89
N HIS A 445 1.81 14.72 -8.35
CA HIS A 445 0.80 13.66 -8.38
C HIS A 445 0.43 13.20 -6.97
N LEU A 446 1.41 12.98 -6.09
CA LEU A 446 1.19 12.58 -4.71
C LEU A 446 0.38 13.63 -3.95
N THR A 447 0.74 14.92 -4.09
CA THR A 447 0.03 16.03 -3.45
C THR A 447 -1.42 16.09 -3.91
N ARG A 448 -1.69 15.90 -5.20
CA ARG A 448 -3.06 15.86 -5.74
C ARG A 448 -3.83 14.65 -5.23
N LEU A 449 -3.21 13.48 -5.17
CA LEU A 449 -3.86 12.26 -4.69
C LEU A 449 -4.18 12.29 -3.20
N THR A 450 -3.31 12.91 -2.41
CA THR A 450 -3.41 12.88 -0.96
C THR A 450 -4.14 14.10 -0.40
N ARG A 451 -3.66 15.31 -0.69
CA ARG A 451 -4.25 16.55 -0.17
C ARG A 451 -5.64 16.80 -0.73
N LEU A 452 -5.79 16.74 -2.06
CA LEU A 452 -7.09 16.96 -2.70
C LEU A 452 -7.97 15.70 -2.69
N GLY A 453 -7.36 14.51 -2.64
CA GLY A 453 -8.09 13.26 -2.55
C GLY A 453 -8.80 13.06 -1.22
N ARG A 454 -8.20 13.49 -0.10
CA ARG A 454 -8.86 13.49 1.24
C ARG A 454 -10.20 14.21 1.21
N ALA A 455 -10.26 15.41 0.64
CA ALA A 455 -11.50 16.19 0.50
C ALA A 455 -12.56 15.50 -0.39
N LYS A 456 -12.15 14.63 -1.31
CA LYS A 456 -13.03 13.81 -2.16
C LYS A 456 -13.32 12.42 -1.59
N GLY A 457 -12.84 12.10 -0.39
CA GLY A 457 -13.00 10.80 0.26
C GLY A 457 -12.21 9.67 -0.40
N ILE A 458 -11.06 9.98 -1.01
CA ILE A 458 -10.14 9.01 -1.61
C ILE A 458 -9.16 8.52 -0.54
N ALA A 459 -9.20 7.22 -0.26
CA ALA A 459 -8.21 6.50 0.52
C ALA A 459 -7.16 5.89 -0.41
N VAL A 460 -5.88 5.93 -0.02
CA VAL A 460 -4.80 5.29 -0.78
C VAL A 460 -4.03 4.36 0.15
N VAL A 461 -3.88 3.10 -0.27
CA VAL A 461 -3.10 2.09 0.44
C VAL A 461 -1.88 1.81 -0.42
N PHE A 462 -0.73 2.31 0.02
CA PHE A 462 0.57 2.04 -0.58
C PHE A 462 1.13 0.77 0.04
N ALA A 463 1.60 -0.16 -0.77
CA ALA A 463 2.27 -1.36 -0.29
C ALA A 463 3.61 -1.53 -0.99
N THR A 464 4.69 -1.70 -0.24
CA THR A 464 6.04 -1.91 -0.79
C THR A 464 6.86 -2.87 0.07
N HIS A 465 7.78 -3.60 -0.55
CA HIS A 465 8.83 -4.33 0.14
C HIS A 465 10.17 -3.59 0.17
N MET A 466 10.28 -2.50 -0.60
CA MET A 466 11.46 -1.64 -0.74
C MET A 466 11.07 -0.19 -0.39
N PRO A 467 11.09 0.21 0.89
CA PRO A 467 10.76 1.57 1.31
C PRO A 467 11.92 2.55 1.12
N ASP A 468 13.15 2.06 0.90
CA ASP A 468 14.29 2.91 0.53
C ASP A 468 14.16 3.43 -0.91
N ASP A 469 13.53 2.65 -1.79
CA ASP A 469 13.26 3.02 -3.18
C ASP A 469 11.93 3.77 -3.36
N LEU A 470 11.16 3.95 -2.28
CA LEU A 470 9.89 4.68 -2.30
C LEU A 470 10.13 6.15 -1.98
N ASN A 471 9.45 7.04 -2.70
CA ASN A 471 9.52 8.47 -2.45
C ASN A 471 9.11 8.81 -1.00
N ASP A 472 9.96 9.57 -0.30
CA ASP A 472 9.77 9.89 1.12
C ASP A 472 8.46 10.67 1.41
N VAL A 473 7.93 11.40 0.42
CA VAL A 473 6.62 12.08 0.53
C VAL A 473 5.49 11.08 0.78
N VAL A 474 5.57 9.85 0.23
CA VAL A 474 4.58 8.79 0.52
C VAL A 474 4.64 8.38 1.99
N ILE A 475 5.84 8.26 2.55
CA ILE A 475 6.06 7.87 3.96
C ILE A 475 5.54 8.97 4.89
N GLN A 476 5.73 10.24 4.53
CA GLN A 476 5.27 11.40 5.29
C GLN A 476 3.75 11.59 5.23
N LEU A 477 3.13 11.33 4.08
CA LEU A 477 1.68 11.53 3.88
C LEU A 477 0.81 10.40 4.43
N ALA A 478 1.39 9.22 4.67
CA ALA A 478 0.68 8.08 5.24
C ALA A 478 0.64 8.19 6.77
N ASN A 479 -0.49 8.67 7.31
CA ASN A 479 -0.69 8.80 8.76
C ASN A 479 -0.89 7.44 9.45
N THR A 480 -1.12 6.38 8.68
CA THR A 480 -1.17 5.01 9.18
C THR A 480 -0.06 4.19 8.54
N LYS A 481 0.76 3.54 9.37
CA LYS A 481 1.81 2.62 8.96
C LYS A 481 1.50 1.23 9.50
N ILE A 482 1.46 0.25 8.61
CA ILE A 482 1.32 -1.17 8.96
C ILE A 482 2.61 -1.87 8.55
N VAL A 483 3.39 -2.28 9.53
CA VAL A 483 4.73 -2.81 9.35
C VAL A 483 4.72 -4.30 9.65
N LEU A 484 4.85 -5.13 8.62
CA LEU A 484 5.07 -6.57 8.76
C LEU A 484 6.58 -6.85 8.90
N ARG A 485 6.95 -8.13 8.89
CA ARG A 485 8.37 -8.55 8.98
C ARG A 485 9.26 -7.79 7.99
N SER A 486 10.24 -7.06 8.53
CA SER A 486 11.16 -6.18 7.79
C SER A 486 12.53 -6.09 8.45
N ASP A 487 13.54 -5.74 7.66
CA ASP A 487 14.91 -5.57 8.15
C ASP A 487 15.05 -4.37 9.10
N GLN A 488 16.05 -4.41 9.97
CA GLN A 488 16.23 -3.43 11.05
C GLN A 488 16.31 -1.98 10.54
N LYS A 489 17.04 -1.74 9.44
CA LYS A 489 17.17 -0.40 8.83
C LYS A 489 15.83 0.14 8.35
N VAL A 490 14.98 -0.74 7.78
CA VAL A 490 13.62 -0.37 7.34
C VAL A 490 12.75 0.00 8.53
N LEU A 491 12.79 -0.80 9.60
CA LEU A 491 12.02 -0.55 10.82
C LEU A 491 12.41 0.78 11.46
N GLU A 492 13.70 1.09 11.48
CA GLU A 492 14.23 2.37 11.95
C GLU A 492 13.74 3.55 11.12
N LYS A 493 13.84 3.48 9.78
CA LYS A 493 13.31 4.51 8.86
C LYS A 493 11.82 4.80 9.08
N LEU A 494 11.04 3.77 9.42
CA LEU A 494 9.61 3.91 9.64
C LEU A 494 9.23 4.47 11.02
N GLY A 495 10.20 4.62 11.94
CA GLY A 495 9.97 5.11 13.30
C GLY A 495 9.50 4.02 14.27
N VAL A 496 9.85 2.75 14.01
CA VAL A 496 9.54 1.65 14.93
C VAL A 496 10.51 1.72 16.13
N PRO A 497 10.04 1.68 17.39
CA PRO A 497 10.89 1.73 18.59
C PRO A 497 11.84 0.53 18.67
N ALA A 498 13.05 0.72 19.22
CA ALA A 498 14.07 -0.32 19.31
C ALA A 498 13.59 -1.60 20.03
N ALA A 499 12.77 -1.44 21.07
CA ALA A 499 12.16 -2.54 21.82
C ALA A 499 11.27 -3.45 20.94
N GLU A 500 10.67 -2.90 19.88
CA GLU A 500 9.80 -3.62 18.96
C GLU A 500 10.55 -4.23 17.77
N ARG A 501 11.68 -3.62 17.36
CA ARG A 501 12.47 -4.06 16.20
C ARG A 501 12.93 -5.51 16.31
N ARG A 502 13.31 -5.97 17.51
CA ARG A 502 13.77 -7.35 17.74
C ARG A 502 12.71 -8.41 17.42
N PHE A 503 11.44 -8.08 17.58
CA PHE A 503 10.33 -8.98 17.28
C PHE A 503 9.99 -8.92 15.79
N LEU A 504 9.87 -7.71 15.24
CA LEU A 504 9.47 -7.51 13.84
C LEU A 504 10.48 -8.02 12.82
N THR A 505 11.77 -8.03 13.12
CA THR A 505 12.79 -8.65 12.23
C THR A 505 12.57 -10.16 12.05
N LYS A 506 11.99 -10.84 13.03
CA LYS A 506 11.74 -12.29 13.04
C LYS A 506 10.26 -12.65 13.02
N ALA A 507 9.38 -11.67 12.86
CA ALA A 507 7.94 -11.84 12.98
C ALA A 507 7.40 -12.92 12.03
N ASP A 508 6.46 -13.71 12.53
CA ASP A 508 5.75 -14.67 11.72
C ASP A 508 4.95 -14.02 10.60
N ARG A 509 4.66 -14.80 9.56
CA ARG A 509 3.78 -14.34 8.48
C ARG A 509 2.44 -13.86 9.05
N GLY A 510 2.02 -12.69 8.56
CA GLY A 510 0.76 -12.04 8.93
C GLY A 510 0.78 -11.34 10.28
N LEU A 511 1.89 -11.33 11.03
CA LEU A 511 2.03 -10.45 12.19
C LEU A 511 2.43 -9.05 11.71
N ALA A 512 1.68 -8.05 12.13
CA ALA A 512 1.89 -6.66 11.72
C ALA A 512 1.88 -5.74 12.94
N TYR A 513 2.82 -4.81 12.99
CA TYR A 513 2.82 -3.70 13.94
C TYR A 513 2.14 -2.50 13.30
N VAL A 514 1.08 -2.00 13.93
CA VAL A 514 0.21 -0.98 13.37
C VAL A 514 0.35 0.31 14.18
N GLN A 515 0.78 1.38 13.50
CA GLN A 515 0.79 2.74 14.00
C GLN A 515 -0.23 3.55 13.22
N SER A 516 -1.17 4.18 13.91
CA SER A 516 -2.17 5.06 13.30
C SER A 516 -2.50 6.18 14.25
N TYR A 517 -2.81 7.37 13.73
CA TYR A 517 -3.36 8.47 14.55
C TYR A 517 -4.70 8.13 15.20
N ALA A 518 -5.41 7.13 14.66
CA ALA A 518 -6.67 6.63 15.23
C ALA A 518 -6.46 5.72 16.45
N TYR A 519 -5.21 5.31 16.72
CA TYR A 519 -4.87 4.45 17.86
C TYR A 519 -4.04 5.27 18.84
N ARG A 520 -4.37 5.18 20.13
CA ARG A 520 -3.61 5.86 21.20
C ARG A 520 -2.20 5.28 21.34
N HIS A 521 -2.09 3.96 21.12
CA HIS A 521 -0.85 3.21 21.19
C HIS A 521 -0.71 2.34 19.94
N PRO A 522 0.52 2.14 19.44
CA PRO A 522 0.78 1.13 18.44
C PRO A 522 0.45 -0.28 18.96
N VAL A 523 -0.08 -1.13 18.09
CA VAL A 523 -0.50 -2.48 18.46
C VAL A 523 0.01 -3.52 17.48
N TYR A 524 0.21 -4.75 17.96
CA TYR A 524 0.43 -5.89 17.09
C TYR A 524 -0.91 -6.49 16.68
N VAL A 525 -1.03 -6.81 15.39
CA VAL A 525 -2.22 -7.41 14.80
C VAL A 525 -1.81 -8.63 14.01
N LYS A 526 -2.45 -9.76 14.27
CA LYS A 526 -2.38 -10.94 13.42
C LYS A 526 -3.46 -10.84 12.36
N VAL A 527 -3.03 -10.68 11.10
CA VAL A 527 -3.91 -10.44 9.96
C VAL A 527 -4.88 -11.61 9.79
N SER A 528 -6.18 -11.31 9.85
CA SER A 528 -7.24 -12.29 9.60
C SER A 528 -7.51 -12.43 8.11
N LYS A 529 -7.73 -13.66 7.65
CA LYS A 529 -8.12 -13.95 6.26
C LYS A 529 -9.60 -14.27 6.23
N ASN A 530 -10.41 -13.43 5.59
CA ASN A 530 -11.85 -13.67 5.44
C ASN A 530 -12.21 -14.12 4.02
N ALA A 531 -11.25 -14.12 3.10
CA ALA A 531 -11.41 -14.56 1.73
C ALA A 531 -10.30 -15.53 1.31
N ALA A 532 -10.60 -16.36 0.31
CA ALA A 532 -9.60 -17.19 -0.35
C ALA A 532 -8.74 -16.30 -1.25
N HIS A 533 -7.42 -16.29 -1.02
CA HIS A 533 -6.46 -15.49 -1.77
C HIS A 533 -5.52 -16.37 -2.60
N LEU A 534 -5.29 -15.97 -3.85
CA LEU A 534 -4.36 -16.63 -4.77
C LEU A 534 -3.16 -15.72 -5.02
N GLY A 535 -1.95 -16.27 -5.11
CA GLY A 535 -0.72 -15.50 -5.27
C GLY A 535 -0.17 -15.04 -3.93
#